data_AF-A0A7S6N3H5-F1
#
_entry.id   AF-A0A7S6N3H5-F1
#
_cell.length_a   1.000
_cell.length_b   1.000
_cell.length_c   1.000
_cell.angle_alpha   90.00
_cell.angle_beta   90.00
_cell.angle_gamma   90.00
#
_symmetry.space_group_name_H-M   'P 1'
#
loop_
_entity.id
_entity.type
_entity.pdbx_description
1 polymer ?
#
loop_
_entity_poly.entity_id
_entity_poly.type
_entity_poly.pdbx_seq_one_letter_code
_entity_poly.pdbx_strand_id
1 'polypeptide(L)'
;MTRKGQLISTAVTGLIALGTLAVSTGAVAADGAAKEKCYGIAKAGQNDCASKAHGCQGQAKNDNDPGEWKYVAKGECAAAGGSTEPGKQGS
;
A
#
# COMPACT_ATOMS: atom_id res chain seq x y z
N MET A 1 9.57 -16.93 61.89
CA MET A 1 10.83 -16.59 61.19
C MET A 1 11.23 -17.78 60.32
N THR A 2 11.96 -17.54 59.22
CA THR A 2 12.54 -18.53 58.27
C THR A 2 11.54 -18.98 57.17
N ARG A 3 11.64 -18.67 55.86
CA ARG A 3 12.73 -18.18 54.97
C ARG A 3 12.15 -17.25 53.89
N LYS A 4 12.90 -16.20 53.55
CA LYS A 4 12.67 -15.27 52.43
C LYS A 4 13.14 -15.90 51.11
N GLY A 5 12.32 -15.73 50.07
CA GLY A 5 12.76 -15.59 48.68
C GLY A 5 12.90 -16.89 47.91
N GLN A 6 11.99 -17.12 46.96
CA GLN A 6 12.34 -17.07 45.53
C GLN A 6 11.08 -17.18 44.66
N LEU A 7 10.66 -16.00 44.20
CA LEU A 7 10.30 -15.68 42.81
C LEU A 7 9.25 -16.55 42.10
N ILE A 8 8.05 -15.97 42.08
CA ILE A 8 6.99 -16.12 41.08
C ILE A 8 7.62 -16.08 39.68
N SER A 9 7.57 -17.19 38.94
CA SER A 9 7.98 -17.23 37.54
C SER A 9 6.74 -17.22 36.64
N THR A 10 6.09 -16.06 36.57
CA THR A 10 5.13 -15.72 35.51
C THR A 10 5.92 -15.44 34.23
N ALA A 11 6.01 -16.42 33.33
CA ALA A 11 6.43 -16.15 31.95
C ALA A 11 5.18 -16.06 31.08
N VAL A 12 4.55 -14.88 31.07
CA VAL A 12 3.62 -14.49 30.00
C VAL A 12 4.48 -14.29 28.77
N THR A 13 4.45 -15.24 27.84
CA THR A 13 5.09 -15.12 26.54
C THR A 13 4.33 -14.05 25.76
N GLY A 14 4.76 -12.79 25.90
CA GLY A 14 4.25 -11.67 25.12
C GLY A 14 4.55 -11.90 23.65
N LEU A 15 3.51 -12.19 22.88
CA LEU A 15 3.58 -12.17 21.42
C LEU A 15 3.79 -10.70 21.03
N ILE A 16 5.03 -10.32 20.75
CA ILE A 16 5.35 -9.00 20.22
C ILE A 16 4.75 -8.95 18.82
N ALA A 17 3.60 -8.30 18.69
CA ALA A 17 3.08 -7.83 17.43
C ALA A 17 4.14 -6.86 16.88
N LEU A 18 4.93 -7.32 15.91
CA LEU A 18 5.90 -6.49 15.21
C LEU A 18 5.14 -5.34 14.57
N GLY A 19 5.35 -4.16 15.15
CA GLY A 19 4.77 -2.91 14.73
C GLY A 19 5.04 -2.66 13.26
N THR A 20 3.94 -2.41 12.54
CA THR A 20 3.82 -1.50 11.41
C THR A 20 5.14 -0.92 10.90
N LEU A 21 5.66 -1.50 9.82
CA LEU A 21 6.54 -0.80 8.90
C LEU A 21 5.69 0.29 8.19
N ALA A 22 5.43 1.39 8.90
CA ALA A 22 5.03 2.62 8.27
C ALA A 22 6.28 3.23 7.63
N VAL A 23 6.59 2.79 6.41
CA VAL A 23 7.54 3.47 5.54
C VAL A 23 6.90 4.79 5.09
N SER A 24 7.10 5.85 5.88
CA SER A 24 6.79 7.21 5.49
C SER A 24 7.93 7.77 4.64
N THR A 25 8.06 7.31 3.39
CA THR A 25 8.87 8.00 2.39
C THR A 25 8.13 9.25 1.92
N GLY A 26 8.64 10.41 2.31
CA GLY A 26 8.52 11.67 1.56
C GLY A 26 7.19 12.40 1.66
N ALA A 27 7.06 13.27 2.67
CA ALA A 27 6.21 14.45 2.52
C ALA A 27 6.98 15.49 1.67
N VAL A 28 6.69 15.55 0.37
CA VAL A 28 7.08 16.70 -0.47
C VAL A 28 5.92 17.69 -0.50
N ALA A 29 6.20 18.91 -0.06
CA ALA A 29 5.20 19.96 0.08
C ALA A 29 4.88 20.62 -1.27
N ALA A 30 3.58 20.65 -1.59
CA ALA A 30 2.81 21.66 -2.31
C ALA A 30 3.50 22.57 -3.34
N ASP A 31 3.39 22.20 -4.62
CA ASP A 31 3.14 23.13 -5.73
C ASP A 31 2.12 22.47 -6.66
N GLY A 32 0.86 22.93 -6.63
CA GLY A 32 -0.21 22.51 -7.56
C GLY A 32 -0.21 21.06 -8.03
N ALA A 33 -0.06 20.10 -7.10
CA ALA A 33 0.43 18.74 -7.35
C ALA A 33 -0.20 18.10 -8.60
N ALA A 34 0.50 18.22 -9.73
CA ALA A 34 0.12 17.52 -10.94
C ALA A 34 0.07 16.04 -10.58
N LYS A 35 -1.11 15.44 -10.61
CA LYS A 35 -1.27 14.00 -10.42
C LYS A 35 -1.13 13.32 -11.76
N GLU A 36 -0.51 12.16 -11.78
CA GLU A 36 -0.41 11.32 -12.97
C GLU A 36 -1.14 10.00 -12.75
N LYS A 37 -1.69 9.45 -13.84
CA LYS A 37 -2.24 8.10 -13.81
C LYS A 37 -1.07 7.13 -13.72
N CYS A 38 -1.11 6.27 -12.72
CA CYS A 38 -0.12 5.22 -12.56
C CYS A 38 -0.79 3.86 -12.60
N TYR A 39 -0.48 3.11 -13.65
CA TYR A 39 -0.99 1.79 -13.94
C TYR A 39 -0.17 0.71 -13.25
N GLY A 40 -0.80 -0.41 -12.89
CA GLY A 40 -0.11 -1.56 -12.29
C GLY A 40 0.26 -1.41 -10.82
N ILE A 41 -0.27 -0.39 -10.13
CA ILE A 41 -0.07 -0.17 -8.68
C ILE A 41 -1.36 -0.32 -7.86
N ALA A 42 -2.50 -0.49 -8.55
CA ALA A 42 -3.80 -0.57 -7.91
C ALA A 42 -3.99 -1.96 -7.31
N LYS A 43 -4.28 -2.06 -6.00
CA LYS A 43 -4.77 -3.30 -5.40
C LYS A 43 -6.20 -3.62 -5.87
N ALA A 44 -6.60 -4.88 -5.74
CA ALA A 44 -7.96 -5.31 -5.96
C ALA A 44 -8.93 -4.43 -5.15
N GLY A 45 -9.98 -3.95 -5.81
CA GLY A 45 -10.96 -3.05 -5.22
C GLY A 45 -10.46 -1.63 -4.92
N GLN A 46 -9.25 -1.25 -5.35
CA GLN A 46 -8.66 0.05 -5.00
C GLN A 46 -8.18 0.87 -6.20
N ASN A 47 -8.65 0.58 -7.42
CA ASN A 47 -8.38 1.41 -8.59
C ASN A 47 -9.25 2.66 -8.64
N ASP A 48 -8.78 3.67 -9.37
CA ASP A 48 -9.56 4.85 -9.73
C ASP A 48 -10.50 4.58 -10.92
N CYS A 49 -11.50 5.45 -11.12
CA CYS A 49 -12.48 5.37 -12.22
C CYS A 49 -11.82 5.48 -13.60
N ALA A 50 -12.53 5.06 -14.66
CA ALA A 50 -12.03 5.13 -16.04
C ALA A 50 -10.71 4.36 -16.26
N SER A 51 -10.61 3.17 -15.67
CA SER A 51 -9.67 2.15 -16.13
C SER A 51 -10.15 1.57 -17.48
N LYS A 52 -9.29 0.87 -18.20
CA LYS A 52 -9.67 0.26 -19.49
C LYS A 52 -10.63 -0.92 -19.31
N ALA A 53 -10.63 -1.59 -18.16
CA ALA A 53 -11.44 -2.78 -17.92
C ALA A 53 -12.83 -2.44 -17.38
N HIS A 54 -12.94 -1.44 -16.50
CA HIS A 54 -14.17 -1.12 -15.79
C HIS A 54 -14.36 0.39 -15.64
N GLY A 55 -15.62 0.85 -15.65
CA GLY A 55 -15.94 2.27 -15.65
C GLY A 55 -15.77 2.97 -14.29
N CYS A 56 -15.95 2.24 -13.19
CA CYS A 56 -16.01 2.83 -11.84
C CYS A 56 -14.91 2.29 -10.93
N GLN A 57 -14.47 3.14 -10.00
CA GLN A 57 -13.53 2.85 -8.92
C GLN A 57 -13.91 1.57 -8.16
N GLY A 58 -12.88 0.84 -7.75
CA GLY A 58 -13.01 -0.32 -6.88
C GLY A 58 -13.48 -1.59 -7.58
N GLN A 59 -13.35 -1.66 -8.89
CA GLN A 59 -13.70 -2.83 -9.69
C GLN A 59 -12.50 -3.67 -10.12
N ALA A 60 -11.27 -3.23 -9.81
CA ALA A 60 -10.08 -4.05 -10.00
C ALA A 60 -10.25 -5.41 -9.32
N LYS A 61 -10.16 -6.49 -10.09
CA LYS A 61 -10.28 -7.86 -9.57
C LYS A 61 -8.96 -8.38 -9.01
N ASN A 62 -7.85 -7.94 -9.61
CA ASN A 62 -6.51 -8.41 -9.32
C ASN A 62 -5.68 -7.26 -8.75
N ASP A 63 -4.72 -7.61 -7.88
CA ASP A 63 -3.69 -6.67 -7.46
C ASP A 63 -2.75 -6.36 -8.62
N ASN A 64 -2.36 -5.10 -8.75
CA ASN A 64 -1.36 -4.59 -9.68
C ASN A 64 -1.68 -4.92 -11.16
N ASP A 65 -2.96 -4.99 -11.53
CA ASP A 65 -3.33 -5.21 -12.93
C ASP A 65 -2.78 -4.07 -13.83
N PRO A 66 -2.10 -4.40 -14.94
CA PRO A 66 -1.43 -3.40 -15.78
C PRO A 66 -2.35 -2.36 -16.46
N GLY A 67 -3.67 -2.54 -16.50
CA GLY A 67 -4.59 -1.49 -16.96
C GLY A 67 -5.51 -0.93 -15.90
N GLU A 68 -5.40 -1.42 -14.67
CA GLU A 68 -5.90 -0.73 -13.48
C GLU A 68 -4.89 0.30 -13.01
N TRP A 69 -5.39 1.44 -12.56
CA TRP A 69 -4.54 2.57 -12.20
C TRP A 69 -5.03 3.32 -10.98
N LYS A 70 -4.11 4.10 -10.39
CA LYS A 70 -4.41 5.10 -9.37
C LYS A 70 -3.70 6.41 -9.67
N TYR A 71 -4.23 7.50 -9.16
CA TYR A 71 -3.51 8.77 -9.14
C TYR A 71 -2.39 8.76 -8.10
N VAL A 72 -1.20 9.11 -8.56
CA VAL A 72 -0.03 9.37 -7.72
C VAL A 72 0.47 10.79 -7.99
N ALA A 73 1.37 11.31 -7.15
CA ALA A 73 2.01 12.57 -7.49
C ALA A 73 2.90 12.36 -8.73
N LYS A 74 3.00 13.39 -9.58
CA LYS A 74 3.81 13.32 -10.79
C LYS A 74 5.26 12.96 -10.47
N GLY A 75 5.79 11.96 -11.18
CA GLY A 75 7.13 11.44 -10.99
C GLY A 75 7.24 10.29 -9.98
N GLU A 76 6.17 9.97 -9.24
CA GLU A 76 6.18 8.87 -8.27
C GLU A 76 5.80 7.53 -8.88
N CYS A 77 5.21 7.50 -10.08
CA CYS A 77 4.68 6.24 -10.63
C CYS A 77 5.75 5.16 -10.82
N ALA A 78 6.91 5.54 -11.38
CA ALA A 78 8.03 4.61 -11.55
C ALA A 78 8.60 4.14 -10.20
N ALA A 79 8.63 5.02 -9.19
CA ALA A 79 9.08 4.67 -7.84
C ALA A 79 8.10 3.71 -7.12
N ALA A 80 6.81 3.80 -7.44
CA ALA A 80 5.78 2.88 -6.98
C ALA A 80 5.79 1.53 -7.72
N GLY A 81 6.67 1.34 -8.72
CA GLY A 81 6.75 0.12 -9.53
C GLY A 81 5.69 0.05 -10.64
N GLY A 82 5.02 1.16 -10.94
CA GLY A 82 4.01 1.24 -11.98
C GLY A 82 4.50 1.86 -13.28
N SER A 83 3.56 2.09 -14.19
CA SER A 83 3.78 2.77 -15.47
C SER A 83 2.78 3.90 -15.67
N THR A 84 3.19 5.01 -16.29
CA THR A 84 2.25 6.07 -16.71
C THR A 84 1.48 5.70 -17.98
N GLU A 85 1.87 4.59 -18.61
CA GLU A 85 1.20 4.02 -19.77
C GLU A 85 0.41 2.75 -19.39
N PRO A 86 -0.82 2.58 -19.91
CA PRO A 86 -1.59 1.38 -19.67
C PRO A 86 -0.92 0.15 -20.32
N GLY A 87 -0.71 -0.90 -19.54
CA GLY A 87 -0.28 -2.20 -20.04
C GLY A 87 -1.43 -2.99 -20.68
N LYS A 88 -1.11 -4.16 -21.26
CA LYS A 88 -2.14 -5.13 -21.64
C LYS A 88 -2.79 -5.65 -20.37
N GLN A 89 -4.09 -5.39 -20.24
CA GLN A 89 -4.89 -5.94 -19.15
C GLN A 89 -4.98 -7.45 -19.28
N GLY A 90 -4.72 -8.13 -18.17
CA GLY A 90 -5.01 -9.56 -18.06
C GLY A 90 -6.52 -9.73 -18.10
N SER A 91 -6.99 -10.59 -19.01
CA SER A 91 -8.42 -10.91 -19.19
C SER A 91 -9.00 -11.59 -17.95
#